data_AF-A0A974T963-F1
#
_entry.id   AF-A0A974T963-F1
#
_cell.length_a   1.000
_cell.length_b   1.000
_cell.length_c   1.000
_cell.angle_alpha   90.00
_cell.angle_beta   90.00
_cell.angle_gamma   90.00
#
_symmetry.space_group_name_H-M   'P 1'
#
loop_
_entity.id
_entity.type
_entity.pdbx_description
1 polymer ?
#
loop_
_entity_poly.entity_id
_entity_poly.type
_entity_poly.pdbx_seq_one_letter_code
_entity_poly.pdbx_strand_id
1 'polypeptide(L)' 'MMRIPGLPDGRRDQGYELLRCRQWPDGWRNRLYDPVRYVGEPEAVQRMRRVCCLRHRLPGVAACSGCPNVKWVER' A
#
# COMPACT_ATOMS: atom_id res chain seq x y z
N MET A 1 -15.60 -5.83 -4.45
CA MET A 1 -14.66 -4.71 -4.71
C MET A 1 -15.46 -3.41 -4.63
N MET A 2 -15.20 -2.53 -3.67
CA MET A 2 -16.07 -1.36 -3.39
C MET A 2 -15.86 -0.26 -4.44
N ARG A 3 -16.95 0.26 -5.04
CA ARG A 3 -16.95 1.51 -5.83
C ARG A 3 -17.06 2.67 -4.85
N ILE A 4 -16.25 3.70 -5.05
CA ILE A 4 -16.40 4.97 -4.33
C ILE A 4 -17.42 5.80 -5.11
N PRO A 5 -18.59 6.16 -4.54
CA PRO A 5 -19.58 6.98 -5.23
C PRO A 5 -18.96 8.29 -5.71
N GLY A 6 -19.20 8.66 -6.98
CA GLY A 6 -18.71 9.91 -7.57
C GLY A 6 -17.29 9.88 -8.14
N LEU A 7 -16.56 8.76 -8.08
CA LEU A 7 -15.28 8.63 -8.76
C LEU A 7 -15.51 8.23 -10.24
N PRO A 8 -15.02 9.01 -11.22
CA PRO A 8 -15.13 8.64 -12.64
C PRO A 8 -14.45 7.28 -12.89
N ASP A 9 -15.13 6.42 -13.63
CA ASP A 9 -14.57 5.16 -14.11
C ASP A 9 -13.29 5.50 -14.91
N GLY A 10 -12.15 4.89 -14.54
CA GLY A 10 -10.82 5.16 -15.12
C GLY A 10 -9.80 5.83 -14.19
N ARG A 11 -10.20 6.68 -13.22
CA ARG A 11 -9.24 7.27 -12.25
C ARG A 11 -8.60 6.22 -11.34
N ARG A 12 -9.35 5.14 -11.07
CA ARG A 12 -8.87 3.99 -10.31
C ARG A 12 -7.77 3.24 -11.05
N ASP A 13 -7.94 3.02 -12.35
CA ASP A 13 -7.01 2.25 -13.17
C ASP A 13 -5.71 3.01 -13.38
N GLN A 14 -5.79 4.32 -13.63
CA GLN A 14 -4.64 5.23 -13.63
C GLN A 14 -3.87 5.16 -12.30
N GLY A 15 -4.59 5.09 -11.16
CA GLY A 15 -3.97 4.88 -9.86
C GLY A 15 -3.20 3.56 -9.77
N TYR A 16 -3.75 2.46 -10.30
CA TYR A 16 -3.05 1.17 -10.33
C TYR A 16 -1.84 1.17 -11.26
N GLU A 17 -1.91 1.85 -12.40
CA GLU A 17 -0.78 2.01 -13.31
C GLU A 17 0.40 2.69 -12.61
N LEU A 18 0.13 3.76 -11.85
CA LEU A 18 1.16 4.43 -11.03
C LEU A 18 1.79 3.49 -10.00
N LEU A 19 0.99 2.64 -9.35
CA LEU A 19 1.52 1.69 -8.34
C LEU A 19 2.26 0.49 -8.96
N ARG A 20 2.06 0.20 -10.25
CA ARG A 20 2.72 -0.86 -11.01
C ARG A 20 3.90 -0.37 -11.84
N CYS A 21 4.10 0.94 -11.95
CA CYS A 21 5.21 1.53 -12.67
C CYS A 21 6.48 1.54 -11.81
N ARG A 22 7.57 0.90 -12.24
CA ARG A 22 8.81 0.79 -11.43
C ARG A 22 9.64 2.08 -11.41
N GLN A 23 9.59 2.85 -12.49
CA GLN A 23 10.37 4.07 -12.71
C GLN A 23 9.46 5.13 -13.31
N TRP A 24 9.60 6.36 -12.87
CA TRP A 24 8.93 7.50 -13.47
C TRP A 24 9.47 7.76 -14.90
N PRO A 25 8.73 8.51 -15.74
CA PRO A 25 9.16 8.81 -17.12
C PRO A 25 10.51 9.53 -17.21
N ASP A 26 10.91 10.24 -16.15
CA ASP A 26 12.20 10.92 -16.01
C ASP A 26 13.35 9.99 -15.56
N GLY A 27 13.09 8.68 -15.45
CA GLY A 27 14.06 7.68 -15.03
C GLY A 27 14.22 7.54 -13.51
N TRP A 28 13.56 8.38 -12.70
CA TRP A 28 13.65 8.25 -11.24
C TRP A 28 12.88 7.03 -10.74
N ARG A 29 13.40 6.40 -9.69
CA ARG A 29 12.72 5.25 -9.07
C ARG A 29 11.38 5.68 -8.47
N ASN A 30 10.31 4.99 -8.84
CA ASN A 30 9.02 5.17 -8.20
C ASN A 30 9.02 4.54 -6.80
N ARG A 31 8.94 5.37 -5.75
CA ARG A 31 8.91 4.89 -4.35
C ARG A 31 7.59 4.20 -3.99
N LEU A 32 6.52 4.48 -4.74
CA LEU A 32 5.21 3.84 -4.59
C LEU A 32 5.08 2.54 -5.36
N TYR A 33 6.08 2.16 -6.16
CA TYR A 33 6.08 0.88 -6.87
C TYR A 33 5.93 -0.28 -5.88
N ASP A 34 4.92 -1.11 -6.15
CA ASP A 34 4.57 -2.29 -5.35
C ASP A 34 4.53 -1.98 -3.84
N PRO A 35 3.58 -1.11 -3.40
CA PRO A 35 3.60 -0.56 -2.05
C PRO A 35 3.07 -1.57 -1.01
N VAL A 36 2.59 -2.72 -1.45
CA VAL A 36 1.98 -3.79 -0.66
C VAL A 36 2.57 -5.10 -1.10
N ARG A 37 3.01 -5.92 -0.15
CA ARG A 37 3.49 -7.28 -0.39
C ARG A 37 2.56 -8.29 0.27
N TYR A 38 2.48 -9.45 -0.35
CA TYR A 38 1.79 -10.61 0.19
C TYR A 38 2.89 -11.61 0.56
N VAL A 39 3.00 -11.95 1.84
CA VAL A 39 4.07 -12.79 2.38
C VAL A 39 3.47 -13.94 3.20
N GLY A 40 4.19 -15.05 3.31
CA GLY A 40 3.73 -16.25 3.99
C GLY A 40 3.22 -17.31 3.02
N GLU A 41 2.80 -18.45 3.58
CA GLU A 41 2.30 -19.61 2.82
C GLU A 41 0.92 -19.34 2.22
N PRO A 42 0.51 -20.04 1.16
CA PRO A 42 -0.78 -19.85 0.49
C PRO A 42 -2.00 -19.84 1.43
N GLU A 43 -1.97 -20.66 2.48
CA GLU A 43 -3.03 -20.77 3.50
C GLU A 43 -2.99 -19.64 4.54
N ALA A 44 -1.88 -18.91 4.64
CA ALA A 44 -1.60 -17.90 5.65
C ALA A 44 -0.97 -16.63 5.08
N VAL A 45 -1.40 -16.21 3.87
CA VAL A 45 -0.86 -15.02 3.22
C VAL A 45 -1.19 -13.76 4.01
N GLN A 46 -0.16 -13.10 4.53
CA GLN A 46 -0.27 -11.82 5.19
C GLN A 46 0.00 -10.66 4.21
N ARG A 47 -0.89 -9.66 4.24
CA ARG A 47 -0.77 -8.44 3.45
C ARG A 47 0.03 -7.37 4.21
N MET A 48 1.29 -7.18 3.86
CA MET A 48 2.19 -6.17 4.44
C MET A 48 2.31 -4.92 3.57
N ARG A 49 2.55 -3.75 4.18
CA ARG A 49 2.80 -2.50 3.43
C ARG A 49 4.28 -2.16 3.46
N ARG A 50 4.84 -1.85 2.29
CA ARG A 50 6.17 -1.25 2.15
C ARG A 50 6.14 0.25 2.45
N VAL A 51 5.01 0.91 2.17
CA VAL A 51 4.81 2.35 2.38
C VAL A 51 3.83 2.59 3.54
N CYS A 52 4.20 3.44 4.49
CA CYS A 52 3.34 3.77 5.62
C CYS A 52 2.09 4.53 5.13
N CYS A 53 0.90 4.06 5.51
CA CYS A 53 -0.35 4.77 5.20
C CYS A 53 -0.64 5.96 6.12
N LEU A 54 0.28 6.30 7.03
CA LEU A 54 0.19 7.39 8.00
C LEU A 54 -1.01 7.35 8.96
N ARG A 55 -1.81 6.27 8.96
CA ARG A 55 -2.98 6.07 9.84
C ARG A 55 -2.66 6.32 11.32
N HIS A 56 -1.48 5.92 11.77
CA HIS A 56 -1.01 6.10 13.15
C HIS A 56 -0.86 7.58 13.57
N ARG A 57 -0.88 8.52 12.63
CA ARG A 57 -0.85 9.97 12.90
C ARG A 57 -2.23 10.54 13.21
N LEU A 58 -3.30 9.78 12.96
CA LEU A 58 -4.64 10.19 13.34
C LEU A 58 -4.81 9.98 14.85
N PRO A 59 -5.25 11.01 15.60
CA PRO A 59 -5.47 10.90 17.04
C PRO A 59 -6.42 9.74 17.38
N GLY A 60 -6.06 8.92 18.36
CA GLY A 60 -6.88 7.79 18.82
C GLY A 60 -6.95 6.60 17.85
N VAL A 61 -6.19 6.60 16.75
CA VAL A 61 -6.20 5.51 15.77
C VAL A 61 -4.91 4.71 15.82
N ALA A 62 -5.04 3.42 16.15
CA ALA A 62 -3.92 2.49 16.12
C ALA A 62 -3.31 2.33 14.72
N ALA A 63 -2.04 1.90 14.69
CA ALA A 63 -1.36 1.54 13.45
C ALA A 63 -2.10 0.41 12.70
N CYS A 64 -1.94 0.36 11.38
CA CYS A 64 -2.54 -0.72 10.60
C CYS A 64 -1.74 -2.04 10.76
N SER A 65 -2.42 -3.16 10.57
CA SER A 65 -1.85 -4.52 10.74
C SER A 65 -0.65 -4.84 9.85
N GLY A 66 -0.47 -4.12 8.74
CA GLY A 66 0.68 -4.26 7.84
C GLY A 66 1.62 -3.06 7.87
N CYS A 67 1.64 -2.27 8.95
CA CYS A 67 2.42 -1.03 9.02
C CYS A 67 3.94 -1.32 8.94
N PRO A 68 4.71 -0.60 8.10
CA PRO A 68 6.17 -0.79 8.06
C PRO A 68 6.91 -0.15 9.25
N ASN A 69 6.25 0.75 9.99
CA ASN A 69 6.86 1.49 11.09
C ASN A 69 6.59 0.86 12.45
N VAL A 70 5.61 -0.04 12.56
CA VAL A 70 5.58 -0.89 13.74
C VAL A 70 6.76 -1.85 13.53
N LYS A 71 7.85 -1.61 14.27
CA LYS A 71 8.83 -2.69 14.45
C LYS A 71 7.99 -3.84 14.96
N TRP A 72 7.98 -4.96 14.25
CA TRP A 72 7.59 -6.21 14.83
C TRP A 72 8.47 -6.37 16.07
N VAL A 73 7.94 -5.99 17.24
CA VAL A 73 8.58 -6.26 18.51
C VAL A 73 8.53 -7.77 18.61
N GLU A 74 9.62 -8.39 18.16
CA GLU A 74 10.02 -9.78 18.43
C GLU A 74 9.11 -10.88 17.84
N ARG A 75 9.45 -11.36 16.63
CA ARG A 75 9.59 -12.78 16.26
C ARG A 75 9.65 -12.98 14.75
#